data_AF-A0A3D3RP56-F1
#
_entry.id   AF-A0A3D3RP56-F1
#
_cell.length_a   1.000
_cell.length_b   1.000
_cell.length_c   1.000
_cell.angle_alpha   90.00
_cell.angle_beta   90.00
_cell.angle_gamma   90.00
#
_symmetry.space_group_name_H-M   'P 1'
#
loop_
_entity.id
_entity.type
_entity.pdbx_description
1 polymer ?
#
loop_
_entity_poly.entity_id
_entity_poly.type
_entity_poly.pdbx_seq_one_letter_code
_entity_poly.pdbx_strand_id
1 'polypeptide(L)'
;MKQKLLTKITVILMAFALVFSCLLTVVVKGNGVRPVSKTYEGTLFQKNQVLEVNILMDEEDWQEMLQNANDETYVPCDVEVNGVTYKNVAIRPKGNTSLTQVTNDRYSFKIQFDKYQEGQTCDGLDQLVLNNNFSDATYMKEYLAYDMFQYLGVVTPLYTYADVKINGETYGLY
;
A
#
# COMPACT_ATOMS: atom_id res chain seq x y z
N MET A 1 5.48 29.07 -55.29
CA MET A 1 6.63 29.19 -54.36
C MET A 1 6.25 28.92 -52.90
N LYS A 2 5.11 29.44 -52.40
CA LYS A 2 4.64 29.24 -51.01
C LYS A 2 4.35 27.78 -50.61
N GLN A 3 3.81 26.95 -51.51
CA GLN A 3 3.48 25.54 -51.22
C GLN A 3 4.73 24.68 -50.96
N LYS A 4 5.81 24.87 -51.72
CA LYS A 4 7.08 24.14 -51.52
C LYS A 4 7.77 24.53 -50.21
N LEU A 5 7.58 25.76 -49.74
CA LEU A 5 8.08 26.22 -48.44
C LEU A 5 7.27 25.61 -47.28
N LEU A 6 5.95 25.57 -47.42
CA LEU A 6 5.05 24.96 -46.42
C LEU A 6 5.37 23.45 -46.23
N THR A 7 5.55 22.70 -47.32
CA THR A 7 5.93 21.27 -47.25
C THR A 7 7.27 21.05 -46.54
N LYS A 8 8.27 21.90 -46.78
CA LYS A 8 9.57 21.81 -46.08
C LYS A 8 9.43 22.06 -44.58
N ILE A 9 8.63 23.04 -44.17
CA ILE A 9 8.36 23.33 -42.76
C ILE A 9 7.65 22.14 -42.09
N THR A 10 6.66 21.53 -42.76
CA THR A 10 5.97 20.35 -42.24
C THR A 10 6.92 19.16 -42.04
N VAL A 11 7.80 18.90 -43.00
CA VAL A 11 8.79 17.81 -42.89
C VAL A 11 9.77 18.05 -41.73
N ILE A 12 10.22 19.29 -41.54
CA ILE A 12 11.10 19.64 -40.42
C ILE A 12 10.38 19.47 -39.07
N LEU A 13 9.12 19.90 -38.96
CA LEU A 13 8.32 19.71 -37.76
C LEU A 13 8.08 18.23 -37.44
N MET A 14 7.79 17.39 -38.44
CA MET A 14 7.63 15.95 -38.25
C MET A 14 8.94 15.29 -37.80
N ALA A 15 10.07 15.67 -38.39
CA ALA A 15 11.39 15.17 -37.97
C ALA A 15 11.72 15.58 -36.52
N PHE A 16 11.43 16.84 -36.15
CA PHE A 16 11.65 17.33 -34.80
C PHE A 16 10.77 16.60 -33.78
N ALA A 17 9.49 16.38 -34.09
CA ALA A 17 8.57 15.63 -33.22
C ALA A 17 9.04 14.17 -33.00
N LEU A 18 9.57 13.52 -34.04
CA LEU A 18 10.15 12.18 -33.97
C LEU A 18 11.40 12.14 -33.07
N VAL A 19 12.32 13.08 -33.25
CA VAL A 19 13.54 13.18 -32.44
C VAL A 19 13.19 13.48 -30.99
N PHE A 20 12.25 14.40 -30.74
CA PHE A 20 11.79 14.76 -29.40
C PHE A 20 11.14 13.58 -28.68
N SER A 21 10.29 12.81 -29.37
CA SER A 21 9.68 11.59 -28.84
C SER A 21 10.73 10.53 -28.49
N CYS A 22 11.73 10.33 -29.35
CA CYS A 22 12.84 9.41 -29.08
C CYS A 22 13.66 9.87 -27.87
N LEU A 23 13.99 11.17 -27.77
CA LEU A 23 14.71 11.74 -26.63
C LEU A 23 13.95 11.58 -25.32
N LEU A 24 12.64 11.80 -25.33
CA LEU A 24 11.76 11.54 -24.18
C LEU A 24 11.84 10.09 -23.72
N THR A 25 11.81 9.11 -24.65
CA THR A 25 11.90 7.69 -24.26
C THR A 25 13.26 7.32 -23.66
N VAL A 26 14.35 7.95 -24.12
CA VAL A 26 15.70 7.72 -23.58
C VAL A 26 15.87 8.35 -22.19
N VAL A 27 15.38 9.58 -22.00
CA VAL A 27 15.40 10.26 -20.69
C VAL A 27 14.54 9.51 -19.66
N VAL A 28 13.35 9.03 -20.07
CA VAL A 28 12.47 8.24 -19.21
C VAL A 28 13.10 6.88 -18.85
N LYS A 29 13.81 6.23 -19.77
CA LYS A 29 14.57 4.99 -19.45
C LYS A 29 15.78 5.25 -18.56
N GLY A 30 16.42 6.43 -18.66
CA GLY A 30 17.56 6.82 -17.85
C GLY A 30 17.20 7.08 -16.38
N ASN A 31 15.97 7.53 -16.11
CA ASN A 31 15.39 7.60 -14.77
C ASN A 31 14.80 6.26 -14.33
N GLY A 32 15.46 5.15 -14.71
CA GLY A 32 14.96 3.80 -14.59
C GLY A 32 14.23 3.58 -13.26
N VAL A 33 12.96 3.20 -13.37
CA VAL A 33 12.20 2.60 -12.27
C VAL A 33 13.09 1.47 -11.75
N ARG A 34 13.73 1.70 -10.60
CA ARG A 34 14.56 0.68 -9.99
C ARG A 34 13.63 -0.51 -9.76
N PRO A 35 14.03 -1.74 -10.14
CA PRO A 35 13.24 -2.91 -9.80
C PRO A 35 13.10 -2.90 -8.28
N VAL A 36 11.89 -2.62 -7.79
CA VAL A 36 11.59 -2.71 -6.37
C VAL A 36 11.70 -4.18 -6.02
N SER A 37 12.67 -4.50 -5.15
CA SER A 37 12.84 -5.87 -4.68
C SER A 37 11.56 -6.29 -3.97
N LYS A 38 10.89 -7.34 -4.45
CA LYS A 38 9.67 -7.88 -3.81
C LYS A 38 10.00 -8.82 -2.66
N THR A 39 10.93 -8.41 -1.82
CA THR A 39 11.39 -9.22 -0.68
C THR A 39 10.22 -9.50 0.28
N TYR A 40 9.30 -8.55 0.39
CA TYR A 40 8.08 -8.64 1.20
C TYR A 40 7.22 -9.88 0.94
N GLU A 41 7.25 -10.46 -0.28
CA GLU A 41 6.51 -11.70 -0.60
C GLU A 41 6.91 -12.85 0.33
N GLY A 42 8.22 -12.99 0.56
CA GLY A 42 8.78 -14.07 1.37
C GLY A 42 8.97 -13.72 2.84
N THR A 43 8.94 -12.45 3.22
CA THR A 43 9.15 -12.01 4.61
C THR A 43 7.86 -11.67 5.33
N LEU A 44 6.88 -11.09 4.64
CA LEU A 44 5.63 -10.62 5.27
C LEU A 44 4.47 -11.62 5.09
N PHE A 45 4.40 -12.34 3.96
CA PHE A 45 3.23 -13.14 3.58
C PHE A 45 3.45 -14.65 3.69
N GLN A 46 4.23 -15.08 4.70
CA GLN A 46 4.49 -16.49 4.96
C GLN A 46 3.25 -17.20 5.49
N LYS A 47 2.91 -18.38 4.93
CA LYS A 47 1.69 -19.13 5.29
C LYS A 47 1.78 -19.92 6.60
N ASN A 48 2.98 -20.12 7.10
CA ASN A 48 3.28 -20.88 8.32
C ASN A 48 3.57 -19.98 9.54
N GLN A 49 3.45 -18.67 9.40
CA GLN A 49 3.70 -17.69 10.45
C GLN A 49 2.63 -16.60 10.42
N VAL A 50 2.27 -16.09 11.59
CA VAL A 50 1.40 -14.92 11.73
C VAL A 50 2.30 -13.68 11.69
N LEU A 51 1.95 -12.70 10.87
CA LEU A 51 2.67 -11.44 10.79
C LEU A 51 2.50 -10.67 12.11
N GLU A 52 3.58 -10.25 12.74
CA GLU A 52 3.48 -9.37 13.91
C GLU A 52 3.49 -7.91 13.46
N VAL A 53 2.47 -7.15 13.84
CA VAL A 53 2.37 -5.73 13.54
C VAL A 53 2.07 -4.97 14.83
N ASN A 54 3.04 -4.19 15.31
CA ASN A 54 2.89 -3.37 16.49
C ASN A 54 2.89 -1.88 16.10
N ILE A 55 1.75 -1.23 16.28
CA ILE A 55 1.55 0.20 15.99
C ILE A 55 1.97 0.97 17.25
N LEU A 56 2.88 1.93 17.08
CA LEU A 56 3.44 2.75 18.14
C LEU A 56 2.96 4.19 17.94
N MET A 57 2.09 4.65 18.84
CA MET A 57 1.40 5.94 18.71
C MET A 57 0.97 6.43 20.10
N ASP A 58 0.97 7.75 20.32
CA ASP A 58 0.37 8.33 21.52
C ASP A 58 -1.10 7.92 21.64
N GLU A 59 -1.53 7.54 22.84
CA GLU A 59 -2.88 7.03 23.07
C GLU A 59 -3.95 8.08 22.73
N GLU A 60 -3.68 9.36 23.01
CA GLU A 60 -4.59 10.46 22.67
C GLU A 60 -4.79 10.57 21.15
N ASP A 61 -3.71 10.53 20.38
CA ASP A 61 -3.75 10.59 18.91
C ASP A 61 -4.45 9.34 18.32
N TRP A 62 -4.21 8.16 18.91
CA TRP A 62 -4.89 6.93 18.54
C TRP A 62 -6.41 7.07 18.73
N GLN A 63 -6.84 7.52 19.92
CA GLN A 63 -8.26 7.72 20.22
C GLN A 63 -8.90 8.81 19.35
N GLU A 64 -8.20 9.91 19.08
CA GLU A 64 -8.68 10.96 18.17
C GLU A 64 -8.88 10.42 16.75
N MET A 65 -7.94 9.61 16.25
CA MET A 65 -8.07 8.95 14.95
C MET A 65 -9.30 8.03 14.90
N LEU A 66 -9.58 7.28 15.97
CA LEU A 66 -10.74 6.38 16.03
C LEU A 66 -12.06 7.16 16.08
N GLN A 67 -12.12 8.25 16.87
CA GLN A 67 -13.31 9.11 16.94
C GLN A 67 -13.63 9.77 15.60
N ASN A 68 -12.61 10.09 14.80
CA ASN A 68 -12.74 10.69 13.47
C ASN A 68 -12.52 9.67 12.34
N ALA A 69 -12.77 8.37 12.59
CA ALA A 69 -12.43 7.31 11.64
C ALA A 69 -13.07 7.48 10.25
N ASN A 70 -14.26 8.08 10.17
CA ASN A 70 -14.98 8.33 8.91
C ASN A 70 -14.29 9.34 8.00
N ASP A 71 -13.39 10.17 8.53
CA ASP A 71 -12.66 11.15 7.73
C ASP A 71 -11.54 10.50 6.91
N GLU A 72 -11.17 9.24 7.22
CA GLU A 72 -10.11 8.49 6.54
C GLU A 72 -8.81 9.32 6.40
N THR A 73 -8.50 10.14 7.42
CA THR A 73 -7.33 11.01 7.42
C THR A 73 -6.11 10.24 7.91
N TYR A 74 -4.99 10.42 7.21
CA TYR A 74 -3.72 9.86 7.62
C TYR A 74 -3.12 10.62 8.80
N VAL A 75 -2.73 9.88 9.82
CA VAL A 75 -2.00 10.36 10.99
C VAL A 75 -0.63 9.69 11.04
N PRO A 76 0.42 10.39 11.53
CA PRO A 76 1.75 9.82 11.67
C PRO A 76 1.80 8.82 12.83
N CYS A 77 2.54 7.73 12.66
CA CYS A 77 2.90 6.80 13.74
C CYS A 77 4.23 6.11 13.41
N ASP A 78 4.77 5.36 14.37
CA ASP A 78 5.80 4.36 14.10
C ASP A 78 5.12 2.98 14.02
N VAL A 79 5.62 2.08 13.19
CA VAL A 79 5.11 0.69 13.10
C VAL A 79 6.28 -0.27 13.15
N GLU A 80 6.19 -1.26 14.01
CA GLU A 80 7.10 -2.40 14.04
C GLU A 80 6.45 -3.60 13.35
N VAL A 81 7.12 -4.13 12.31
CA VAL A 81 6.69 -5.33 11.58
C VAL A 81 7.73 -6.41 11.77
N ASN A 82 7.34 -7.55 12.36
CA ASN A 82 8.25 -8.65 12.72
C ASN A 82 9.52 -8.18 13.46
N GLY A 83 9.38 -7.22 14.39
CA GLY A 83 10.50 -6.66 15.17
C GLY A 83 11.34 -5.60 14.45
N VAL A 84 11.01 -5.23 13.21
CA VAL A 84 11.66 -4.14 12.48
C VAL A 84 10.81 -2.88 12.55
N THR A 85 11.35 -1.81 13.15
CA THR A 85 10.65 -0.51 13.28
C THR A 85 10.79 0.36 12.03
N TYR A 86 9.66 0.81 11.53
CA TYR A 86 9.51 1.82 10.48
C TYR A 86 8.97 3.08 11.12
N LYS A 87 9.75 4.16 11.04
CA LYS A 87 9.40 5.41 11.70
C LYS A 87 8.53 6.29 10.81
N ASN A 88 7.75 7.18 11.42
CA ASN A 88 6.99 8.24 10.76
C ASN A 88 6.29 7.75 9.48
N VAL A 89 5.57 6.64 9.62
CA VAL A 89 4.68 6.08 8.60
C VAL A 89 3.29 6.69 8.78
N ALA A 90 2.43 6.55 7.78
CA ALA A 90 1.07 7.04 7.87
C ALA A 90 0.09 5.89 8.11
N ILE A 91 -0.77 6.01 9.13
CA ILE A 91 -1.87 5.10 9.39
C ILE A 91 -3.21 5.82 9.26
N ARG A 92 -4.24 5.10 8.85
CA ARG A 92 -5.63 5.57 8.93
C ARG A 92 -6.62 4.40 9.01
N PRO A 93 -7.81 4.63 9.59
CA PRO A 93 -8.95 3.74 9.39
C PRO A 93 -9.33 3.68 7.91
N LYS A 94 -9.88 2.55 7.49
CA LYS A 94 -10.42 2.35 6.14
C LYS A 94 -11.67 1.50 6.17
N GLY A 95 -12.49 1.68 5.15
CA GLY A 95 -13.63 0.81 4.87
C GLY A 95 -14.78 1.60 4.30
N ASN A 96 -15.84 0.86 3.98
CA ASN A 96 -17.13 1.45 3.66
C ASN A 96 -18.11 0.99 4.75
N THR A 97 -18.74 -0.17 4.54
CA THR A 97 -19.57 -0.83 5.56
C THR A 97 -18.78 -1.21 6.81
N SER A 98 -17.54 -1.70 6.64
CA SER A 98 -16.66 -2.08 7.76
C SER A 98 -16.18 -0.90 8.62
N LEU A 99 -16.34 0.32 8.12
CA LEU A 99 -16.00 1.56 8.82
C LEU A 99 -17.22 2.14 9.54
N THR A 100 -18.39 2.06 8.90
CA THR A 100 -19.64 2.68 9.40
C THR A 100 -20.47 1.77 10.30
N GLN A 101 -20.27 0.45 10.24
CA GLN A 101 -21.07 -0.54 11.00
C GLN A 101 -20.27 -1.29 12.06
N VAL A 102 -18.99 -0.99 12.22
CA VAL A 102 -18.20 -1.57 13.32
C VAL A 102 -18.67 -0.95 14.64
N THR A 103 -18.84 -1.79 15.67
CA THR A 103 -19.44 -1.38 16.96
C THR A 103 -18.48 -1.49 18.13
N ASN A 104 -17.26 -1.96 17.90
CA ASN A 104 -16.24 -2.24 18.90
C ASN A 104 -14.90 -1.55 18.59
N ASP A 105 -14.95 -0.46 17.83
CA ASP A 105 -13.80 0.33 17.39
C ASP A 105 -12.69 -0.46 16.68
N ARG A 106 -12.98 -1.70 16.27
CA ARG A 106 -12.04 -2.60 15.60
C ARG A 106 -12.02 -2.30 14.12
N TYR A 107 -11.52 -1.14 13.73
CA TYR A 107 -11.47 -0.73 12.33
C TYR A 107 -10.48 -1.56 11.54
N SER A 108 -10.67 -1.61 10.22
CA SER A 108 -9.57 -1.98 9.32
C SER A 108 -8.64 -0.79 9.16
N PHE A 109 -7.35 -1.04 8.99
CA PHE A 109 -6.35 0.01 8.84
C PHE A 109 -5.61 -0.10 7.53
N LYS A 110 -5.09 1.05 7.10
CA LYS A 110 -4.14 1.16 6.00
C LYS A 110 -2.90 1.88 6.52
N ILE A 111 -1.75 1.23 6.36
CA ILE A 111 -0.43 1.76 6.69
C ILE A 111 0.29 2.06 5.39
N GLN A 112 0.82 3.27 5.24
CA GLN A 112 1.61 3.71 4.10
C GLN A 112 3.00 4.14 4.58
N PHE A 113 4.03 3.43 4.11
CA PHE A 113 5.40 3.59 4.60
C PHE A 113 6.09 4.83 4.03
N ASP A 114 5.75 5.23 2.81
CA ASP A 114 6.42 6.29 2.05
C ASP A 114 5.72 7.66 2.11
N LYS A 115 4.58 7.76 2.84
CA LYS A 115 3.72 8.95 2.84
C LYS A 115 4.43 10.22 3.29
N TYR A 116 5.24 10.11 4.34
CA TYR A 116 5.99 11.22 4.93
C TYR A 116 7.50 11.11 4.72
N GLN A 117 7.96 9.98 4.16
CA GLN A 117 9.37 9.69 3.91
C GLN A 117 9.52 9.00 2.55
N GLU A 118 9.88 9.78 1.53
CA GLU A 118 9.99 9.27 0.16
C GLU A 118 10.98 8.11 0.06
N GLY A 119 10.52 6.99 -0.51
CA GLY A 119 11.33 5.78 -0.71
C GLY A 119 11.45 4.85 0.49
N GLN A 120 10.81 5.14 1.63
CA GLN A 120 10.69 4.19 2.73
C GLN A 120 9.71 3.07 2.37
N THR A 121 10.14 1.82 2.48
CA THR A 121 9.34 0.64 2.16
C THR A 121 9.52 -0.43 3.23
N CYS A 122 8.52 -1.26 3.46
CA CYS A 122 8.63 -2.48 4.25
C CYS A 122 9.02 -3.64 3.32
N ASP A 123 10.32 -3.94 3.23
CA ASP A 123 10.86 -4.96 2.32
C ASP A 123 10.43 -4.81 0.84
N GLY A 124 10.26 -3.56 0.39
CA GLY A 124 9.75 -3.21 -0.94
C GLY A 124 8.23 -3.07 -1.06
N LEU A 125 7.50 -3.20 0.05
CA LEU A 125 6.06 -2.91 0.12
C LEU A 125 5.83 -1.46 0.58
N ASP A 126 5.09 -0.69 -0.23
CA ASP A 126 4.78 0.72 0.07
C ASP A 126 3.58 0.87 1.00
N GLN A 127 2.64 -0.10 0.97
CA GLN A 127 1.39 -0.03 1.71
C GLN A 127 0.96 -1.41 2.22
N LEU A 128 0.63 -1.49 3.51
CA LEU A 128 0.06 -2.66 4.16
C LEU A 128 -1.40 -2.38 4.55
N VAL A 129 -2.28 -3.37 4.37
CA VAL A 129 -3.69 -3.28 4.74
C VAL A 129 -4.00 -4.34 5.79
N LEU A 130 -4.61 -3.92 6.89
CA LEU A 130 -5.07 -4.77 7.98
C LEU A 130 -6.59 -4.83 7.93
N ASN A 131 -7.17 -5.97 7.57
CA ASN A 131 -8.61 -6.15 7.48
C ASN A 131 -9.19 -6.69 8.79
N ASN A 132 -10.21 -6.02 9.33
CA ASN A 132 -10.82 -6.41 10.60
C ASN A 132 -11.75 -7.64 10.49
N ASN A 133 -12.05 -8.09 9.27
CA ASN A 133 -12.97 -9.19 8.99
C ASN A 133 -14.34 -9.07 9.70
N PHE A 134 -14.86 -7.84 9.88
CA PHE A 134 -15.97 -7.56 10.81
C PHE A 134 -17.25 -8.40 10.60
N SER A 135 -17.56 -8.80 9.36
CA SER A 135 -18.72 -9.62 9.02
C SER A 135 -18.43 -11.13 8.96
N ASP A 136 -17.22 -11.55 9.36
CA ASP A 136 -16.77 -12.93 9.33
C ASP A 136 -16.30 -13.42 10.70
N ALA A 137 -17.19 -14.10 11.40
CA ALA A 137 -16.90 -14.75 12.68
C ALA A 137 -15.80 -15.82 12.61
N THR A 138 -15.43 -16.29 11.40
CA THR A 138 -14.41 -17.32 11.22
C THR A 138 -13.02 -16.76 10.92
N TYR A 139 -12.92 -15.50 10.50
CA TYR A 139 -11.70 -14.90 9.94
C TYR A 139 -11.11 -15.66 8.73
N MET A 140 -11.84 -16.61 8.14
CA MET A 140 -11.32 -17.52 7.11
C MET A 140 -11.92 -17.26 5.74
N LYS A 141 -13.05 -16.56 5.60
CA LYS A 141 -13.74 -16.46 4.31
C LYS A 141 -12.90 -15.75 3.26
N GLU A 142 -12.31 -14.61 3.60
CA GLU A 142 -11.42 -13.87 2.69
C GLU A 142 -10.16 -14.69 2.39
N TYR A 143 -9.54 -15.24 3.44
CA TYR A 143 -8.33 -16.06 3.32
C TYR A 143 -8.52 -17.25 2.38
N LEU A 144 -9.57 -18.05 2.59
CA LEU A 144 -9.87 -19.23 1.79
C LEU A 144 -10.29 -18.87 0.36
N ALA A 145 -10.98 -17.73 0.18
CA ALA A 145 -11.31 -17.24 -1.15
C ALA A 145 -10.04 -16.89 -1.94
N TYR A 146 -9.10 -16.16 -1.34
CA TYR A 146 -7.81 -15.87 -1.97
C TYR A 146 -6.98 -17.13 -2.21
N ASP A 147 -6.98 -18.08 -1.27
CA ASP A 147 -6.30 -19.37 -1.43
C ASP A 147 -6.83 -20.17 -2.62
N MET A 148 -8.16 -20.25 -2.73
CA MET A 148 -8.79 -20.94 -3.85
C MET A 148 -8.54 -20.22 -5.19
N PHE A 149 -8.55 -18.89 -5.22
CA PHE A 149 -8.19 -18.13 -6.43
C PHE A 149 -6.74 -18.34 -6.83
N GLN A 150 -5.81 -18.33 -5.88
CA GLN A 150 -4.41 -18.61 -6.13
C GLN A 150 -4.21 -20.05 -6.66
N TYR A 151 -4.89 -21.04 -6.06
CA TYR A 151 -4.87 -22.43 -6.52
C TYR A 151 -5.37 -22.57 -7.96
N LEU A 152 -6.39 -21.80 -8.35
CA LEU A 152 -6.95 -21.77 -9.70
C LEU A 152 -6.10 -20.95 -10.70
N GLY A 153 -4.97 -20.38 -10.27
CA GLY A 153 -4.08 -19.58 -11.13
C GLY A 153 -4.61 -18.17 -11.41
N VAL A 154 -5.57 -17.68 -10.64
CA VAL A 154 -6.07 -16.30 -10.74
C VAL A 154 -5.08 -15.36 -10.03
N VAL A 155 -4.76 -14.24 -10.66
CA VAL A 155 -3.94 -13.18 -10.03
C VAL A 155 -4.66 -12.70 -8.77
N THR A 156 -4.02 -12.93 -7.63
CA THR A 156 -4.61 -12.73 -6.30
C THR A 156 -3.68 -11.85 -5.47
N PRO A 157 -4.21 -10.92 -4.64
CA PRO A 157 -3.39 -10.20 -3.68
C PRO A 157 -2.61 -11.17 -2.78
N LEU A 158 -1.48 -10.75 -2.24
CA LEU A 158 -0.85 -11.49 -1.15
C LEU A 158 -1.68 -11.31 0.12
N TYR A 159 -1.72 -12.35 0.93
CA TYR A 159 -2.54 -12.40 2.14
C TYR A 159 -1.86 -13.28 3.18
N THR A 160 -1.96 -12.86 4.43
CA THR A 160 -1.61 -13.65 5.62
C THR A 160 -2.44 -13.13 6.79
N TYR A 161 -2.41 -13.85 7.91
CA TYR A 161 -2.94 -13.34 9.16
C TYR A 161 -1.92 -12.43 9.85
N ALA A 162 -2.41 -11.41 10.54
CA ALA A 162 -1.59 -10.51 11.35
C ALA A 162 -2.07 -10.47 12.80
N ASP A 163 -1.14 -10.59 13.76
CA ASP A 163 -1.36 -10.23 15.16
C ASP A 163 -1.04 -8.75 15.33
N VAL A 164 -2.08 -7.95 15.52
CA VAL A 164 -1.96 -6.50 15.66
C VAL A 164 -1.87 -6.14 17.14
N LYS A 165 -0.90 -5.28 17.47
CA LYS A 165 -0.67 -4.70 18.79
C LYS A 165 -0.68 -3.18 18.71
N ILE A 166 -1.14 -2.51 19.76
CA ILE A 166 -0.99 -1.06 19.94
C ILE A 166 -0.11 -0.85 21.17
N ASN A 167 1.03 -0.16 21.01
CA ASN A 167 1.98 0.10 22.09
C ASN A 167 2.40 -1.16 22.87
N GLY A 168 2.51 -2.29 22.17
CA GLY A 168 2.86 -3.59 22.73
C GLY A 168 1.68 -4.40 23.31
N GLU A 169 0.50 -3.82 23.46
CA GLU A 169 -0.70 -4.52 23.93
C GLU A 169 -1.46 -5.17 22.78
N THR A 170 -1.92 -6.41 22.95
CA THR A 170 -2.67 -7.13 21.92
C THR A 170 -3.98 -6.42 21.59
N TYR A 171 -4.14 -6.09 20.31
CA TYR A 171 -5.34 -5.48 19.76
C TYR A 171 -6.23 -6.52 19.06
N GLY A 172 -5.62 -7.45 18.32
CA GLY A 172 -6.30 -8.65 17.82
C GLY A 172 -5.78 -9.21 16.51
N LEU A 173 -6.42 -10.29 16.05
CA LEU A 173 -6.11 -10.97 14.79
C LEU A 173 -6.77 -10.27 13.59
N TYR A 174 -5.99 -9.96 12.57
CA TYR A 174 -6.43 -9.30 11.35
C TYR A 174 -6.19 -10.21 10.13
#